data_AF-A0A5C7JXF3-F1
#
_entry.id   AF-A0A5C7JXF3-F1
#
_cell.length_a   1.000
_cell.length_b   1.000
_cell.length_c   1.000
_cell.angle_alpha   90.00
_cell.angle_beta   90.00
_cell.angle_gamma   90.00
#
_symmetry.space_group_name_H-M   'P 1'
#
loop_
_entity.id
_entity.type
_entity.pdbx_description
1 polymer ?
#
loop_
_entity_poly.entity_id
_entity_poly.type
_entity_poly.pdbx_seq_one_letter_code
_entity_poly.pdbx_strand_id
1 'polypeptide(L)'
;MKDFSYYAKSTVSYPVTKNYTKYFVYSEGKLVYETEYGEEVPSVYKHYTIEKKVDITGFQLHMKYYADELSKLYDEFKLDLFKELGIEDNPKREMLFDKVRSISDSFSSIYEYASDLVDLIL
;
A
#
# COMPACT_ATOMS: atom_id res chain seq x y z
N MET A 1 -5.29 2.23 -22.70
CA MET A 1 -5.05 1.79 -21.31
C MET A 1 -3.56 1.44 -21.10
N LYS A 2 -3.03 1.45 -19.85
CA LYS A 2 -1.66 0.99 -19.54
C LYS A 2 -1.65 -0.53 -19.26
N ASP A 3 -0.46 -1.13 -19.20
CA ASP A 3 -0.31 -2.55 -18.83
C ASP A 3 -0.79 -2.80 -17.38
N PHE A 4 -1.43 -3.94 -17.10
CA PHE A 4 -1.96 -4.23 -15.76
C PHE A 4 -0.88 -4.25 -14.67
N SER A 5 0.36 -4.60 -15.00
CA SER A 5 1.48 -4.56 -14.05
C SER A 5 1.84 -3.15 -13.60
N TYR A 6 1.49 -2.12 -14.38
CA TYR A 6 1.64 -0.72 -13.98
C TYR A 6 0.75 -0.41 -12.78
N TYR A 7 -0.55 -0.72 -12.85
CA TYR A 7 -1.51 -0.42 -11.79
C TYR A 7 -1.29 -1.28 -10.54
N ALA A 8 -0.73 -2.49 -10.70
CA ALA A 8 -0.42 -3.40 -9.60
C ALA A 8 0.84 -3.00 -8.80
N LYS A 9 1.64 -2.06 -9.29
CA LYS A 9 2.95 -1.74 -8.73
C LYS A 9 3.01 -0.33 -8.17
N SER A 10 2.75 -0.23 -6.87
CA SER A 10 3.06 0.97 -6.07
C SER A 10 4.57 1.24 -6.07
N THR A 11 4.95 2.51 -6.22
CA THR A 11 6.34 2.99 -6.10
C THR A 11 6.76 3.13 -4.65
N VAL A 12 5.79 3.22 -3.73
CA VAL A 12 5.96 3.16 -2.28
C VAL A 12 6.00 1.71 -1.82
N SER A 13 7.04 1.35 -1.08
CA SER A 13 7.14 0.01 -0.49
C SER A 13 6.11 -0.17 0.62
N TYR A 14 5.54 -1.36 0.76
CA TYR A 14 4.72 -1.68 1.92
C TYR A 14 5.52 -1.50 3.23
N PRO A 15 5.06 -0.66 4.17
CA PRO A 15 5.78 -0.44 5.42
C PRO A 15 5.69 -1.67 6.32
N VAL A 16 6.83 -2.07 6.85
CA VAL A 16 6.91 -3.13 7.87
C VAL A 16 7.32 -2.53 9.20
N THR A 17 6.61 -2.87 10.28
CA THR A 17 6.83 -2.30 11.63
C THR A 17 8.27 -2.43 12.13
N LYS A 18 8.99 -3.46 11.64
CA LYS A 18 10.41 -3.68 11.89
C LYS A 18 11.27 -2.48 11.49
N ASN A 19 11.01 -1.85 10.34
CA ASN A 19 11.76 -0.69 9.86
C ASN A 19 11.52 0.59 10.70
N TYR A 20 10.59 0.53 11.66
CA TYR A 20 10.24 1.62 12.58
C TYR A 20 10.61 1.28 14.02
N THR A 21 11.32 0.18 14.23
CA THR A 21 11.67 -0.31 15.56
C THR A 21 13.13 0.01 15.84
N LYS A 22 13.38 0.60 17.01
CA LYS A 22 14.72 0.86 17.55
C LYS A 22 14.89 0.20 18.91
N TYR A 23 16.12 -0.15 19.21
CA TYR A 23 16.55 -0.60 20.53
C TYR A 23 17.38 0.50 21.19
N PHE A 24 17.05 0.81 22.43
CA PHE A 24 17.72 1.79 23.26
C PHE A 24 18.28 1.07 24.48
N VAL A 25 19.56 1.28 24.77
CA VAL A 25 20.24 0.61 25.89
C VAL A 25 20.62 1.65 26.93
N TYR A 26 20.23 1.40 28.17
CA TYR A 26 20.41 2.32 29.30
C TYR A 26 21.28 1.72 30.40
N SER A 27 22.23 2.50 30.89
CA SER A 27 23.00 2.22 32.10
C SER A 27 22.70 3.32 33.12
N GLU A 28 22.27 2.95 34.33
CA GLU A 28 21.93 3.90 35.40
C GLU A 28 20.95 5.01 34.95
N GLY A 29 20.01 4.66 34.07
CA GLY A 29 19.02 5.59 33.52
C GLY A 29 19.53 6.52 32.41
N LYS A 30 20.79 6.40 31.97
CA LYS A 30 21.36 7.16 30.85
C LYS A 30 21.44 6.30 29.60
N LEU A 31 21.03 6.85 28.45
CA LEU A 31 21.18 6.20 27.16
C LEU A 31 22.67 6.06 26.84
N VAL A 32 23.12 4.83 26.56
CA VAL A 32 24.53 4.51 26.25
C VAL A 32 24.72 3.92 24.85
N TYR A 33 23.66 3.38 24.25
CA TYR A 33 23.68 2.81 22.92
C TYR A 33 22.28 2.80 22.30
N GLU A 34 22.21 3.02 20.99
CA GLU A 34 20.98 2.87 20.20
C GLU A 34 21.30 2.12 18.91
N THR A 35 20.33 1.35 18.43
CA THR A 35 20.48 0.58 17.19
C THR A 35 19.12 0.29 16.54
N GLU A 36 19.13 0.08 15.24
CA GLU A 36 17.94 -0.23 14.45
C GLU A 36 17.52 -1.71 14.64
N TYR A 37 16.31 -2.04 14.22
CA TYR A 37 15.86 -3.43 14.26
C TYR A 37 16.68 -4.34 13.34
N GLY A 38 17.16 -5.46 13.90
CA GLY A 38 17.91 -6.48 13.17
C GLY A 38 19.43 -6.34 13.28
N GLU A 39 19.91 -5.22 13.83
CA GLU A 39 21.30 -5.08 14.27
C GLU A 39 21.49 -5.71 15.65
N GLU A 40 22.66 -6.34 15.86
CA GLU A 40 22.98 -6.99 17.13
C GLU A 40 23.37 -5.94 18.18
N VAL A 41 22.71 -5.97 19.34
CA VAL A 41 23.19 -5.24 20.51
C VAL A 41 24.49 -5.89 21.00
N PRO A 42 25.62 -5.15 21.06
CA PRO A 42 26.89 -5.71 21.49
C PRO A 42 26.80 -6.43 22.84
N SER A 43 27.46 -7.58 22.97
CA SER A 43 27.42 -8.42 24.18
C SER A 43 27.88 -7.70 25.45
N VAL A 44 28.68 -6.63 25.29
CA VAL A 44 29.14 -5.77 26.39
C VAL A 44 27.97 -5.11 27.14
N TYR A 45 26.83 -4.95 26.46
CA TYR A 45 25.62 -4.32 27.00
C TYR A 45 24.58 -5.33 27.51
N LYS A 46 24.88 -6.65 27.56
CA LYS A 46 23.89 -7.68 27.95
C LYS A 46 23.31 -7.50 29.36
N HIS A 47 24.01 -6.74 30.21
CA HIS A 47 23.63 -6.48 31.60
C HIS A 47 22.88 -5.16 31.78
N TYR A 48 22.72 -4.38 30.71
CA TYR A 48 22.02 -3.10 30.73
C TYR A 48 20.55 -3.27 30.39
N THR A 49 19.76 -2.25 30.73
CA THR A 49 18.34 -2.21 30.39
C THR A 49 18.18 -1.93 28.90
N ILE A 50 17.52 -2.84 28.19
CA ILE A 50 17.24 -2.68 26.76
C ILE A 50 15.74 -2.38 26.59
N GLU A 51 15.43 -1.22 26.05
CA GLU A 51 14.08 -0.80 25.68
C GLU A 51 13.90 -0.94 24.16
N LYS A 52 12.81 -1.58 23.74
CA LYS A 52 12.38 -1.62 22.34
C LYS A 52 11.29 -0.57 22.15
N LYS A 53 11.51 0.39 21.25
CA LYS A 53 10.53 1.43 20.92
C LYS A 53 10.21 1.39 19.44
N VAL A 54 8.91 1.51 19.14
CA VAL A 54 8.41 1.58 17.77
C VAL A 54 7.94 2.99 17.48
N ASP A 55 8.38 3.58 16.39
CA ASP A 55 7.83 4.82 15.86
C ASP A 55 6.49 4.55 15.17
N ILE A 56 5.44 4.48 15.98
CA ILE A 56 4.07 4.24 15.52
C ILE A 56 3.59 5.35 14.60
N THR A 57 3.96 6.61 14.87
CA THR A 57 3.55 7.75 14.07
C THR A 57 4.16 7.70 12.67
N GLY A 58 5.47 7.45 12.58
CA GLY A 58 6.15 7.26 11.30
C GLY A 58 5.60 6.07 10.51
N PHE A 59 5.30 4.95 11.18
CA PHE A 59 4.69 3.78 10.57
C PHE A 59 3.30 4.08 10.00
N GLN A 60 2.43 4.73 10.78
CA GLN A 60 1.08 5.10 10.36
C GLN A 60 1.09 6.09 9.18
N LEU A 61 2.03 7.05 9.20
CA LEU A 61 2.18 8.00 8.12
C LEU A 61 2.61 7.32 6.81
N HIS A 62 3.56 6.39 6.85
CA HIS A 62 3.95 5.63 5.66
C HIS A 62 2.84 4.69 5.18
N MET A 63 2.11 4.04 6.10
CA MET A 63 0.92 3.25 5.75
C MET A 63 -0.10 4.07 4.99
N LYS A 64 -0.34 5.31 5.44
CA LYS A 64 -1.23 6.23 4.75
C LYS A 64 -0.72 6.57 3.34
N TYR A 65 0.56 6.92 3.19
CA TYR A 65 1.12 7.22 1.87
C TYR A 65 1.05 6.04 0.90
N TYR A 66 1.30 4.83 1.39
CA TYR A 66 1.16 3.61 0.60
C TYR A 66 -0.30 3.41 0.15
N ALA A 67 -1.26 3.56 1.06
CA ALA A 67 -2.69 3.45 0.74
C ALA A 67 -3.16 4.54 -0.24
N ASP A 68 -2.71 5.78 -0.05
CA ASP A 68 -3.03 6.90 -0.94
C ASP A 68 -2.48 6.66 -2.35
N GLU A 69 -1.31 6.05 -2.50
CA GLU A 69 -0.76 5.70 -3.81
C GLU A 69 -1.55 4.58 -4.48
N LEU A 70 -1.89 3.51 -3.75
CA LEU A 70 -2.73 2.44 -4.30
C LEU A 70 -4.08 2.98 -4.76
N SER A 71 -4.69 3.90 -3.99
CA SER A 71 -5.94 4.56 -4.39
C SER A 71 -5.78 5.31 -5.71
N LYS A 72 -4.68 6.08 -5.88
CA LYS A 72 -4.41 6.81 -7.13
C LYS A 72 -4.25 5.88 -8.32
N LEU A 73 -3.47 4.79 -8.18
CA LEU A 73 -3.29 3.80 -9.25
C LEU A 73 -4.62 3.15 -9.64
N TYR A 74 -5.47 2.90 -8.65
CA TYR A 74 -6.79 2.32 -8.88
C TYR A 74 -7.74 3.30 -9.59
N ASP A 75 -7.73 4.59 -9.20
CA ASP A 75 -8.51 5.64 -9.87
C ASP A 75 -8.03 5.86 -11.31
N GLU A 76 -6.71 5.83 -11.55
CA GLU A 76 -6.15 5.88 -12.90
C GLU A 76 -6.59 4.70 -13.76
N PHE A 77 -6.55 3.48 -13.22
CA PHE A 77 -7.05 2.29 -13.90
C PHE A 77 -8.53 2.46 -14.28
N LYS A 78 -9.36 2.94 -13.35
CA LYS A 78 -10.79 3.14 -13.59
C LYS A 78 -11.05 4.12 -14.74
N LEU A 79 -10.31 5.25 -14.77
CA LEU A 79 -10.42 6.24 -15.84
C LEU A 79 -9.94 5.66 -17.18
N ASP A 80 -8.79 4.98 -17.19
CA ASP A 80 -8.25 4.36 -18.40
C ASP A 80 -9.21 3.27 -18.94
N LEU A 81 -9.87 2.50 -18.07
CA LEU A 81 -10.89 1.51 -18.43
C LEU A 81 -12.11 2.16 -19.09
N PHE A 82 -12.65 3.23 -18.49
CA PHE A 82 -13.81 3.92 -19.06
C PHE A 82 -13.51 4.49 -20.44
N LYS A 83 -12.31 5.03 -20.62
CA LYS A 83 -11.83 5.51 -21.91
C LYS A 83 -11.66 4.40 -22.93
N GLU A 84 -11.04 3.28 -22.53
CA GLU A 84 -10.82 2.12 -23.40
C GLU A 84 -12.14 1.53 -23.91
N LEU A 85 -13.16 1.48 -23.05
CA LEU A 85 -14.49 0.98 -23.38
C LEU A 85 -15.38 2.05 -24.07
N GLY A 86 -14.93 3.29 -24.22
CA GLY A 86 -15.71 4.37 -24.84
C GLY A 86 -16.93 4.82 -24.02
N ILE A 87 -16.90 4.65 -22.70
CA ILE A 87 -18.02 4.93 -21.79
C ILE A 87 -17.74 6.10 -20.81
N GLU A 88 -16.76 6.96 -21.10
CA GLU A 88 -16.36 8.09 -20.24
C GLU A 88 -17.55 8.97 -19.84
N ASP A 89 -18.47 9.23 -20.78
CA ASP A 89 -19.65 10.06 -20.56
C ASP A 89 -20.92 9.26 -20.21
N ASN A 90 -20.83 7.92 -20.13
CA ASN A 90 -21.98 7.08 -19.85
C ASN A 90 -22.40 7.23 -18.38
N PRO A 91 -23.67 7.55 -18.07
CA PRO A 91 -24.14 7.72 -16.69
C PRO A 91 -24.13 6.43 -15.87
N LYS A 92 -24.06 5.26 -16.52
CA LYS A 92 -24.04 3.93 -15.89
C LYS A 92 -22.63 3.35 -15.74
N ARG A 93 -21.56 4.05 -16.17
CA ARG A 93 -20.18 3.53 -16.12
C ARG A 93 -19.74 3.11 -14.72
N GLU A 94 -20.12 3.88 -13.70
CA GLU A 94 -19.81 3.59 -12.29
C GLU A 94 -20.55 2.34 -11.81
N MET A 95 -21.82 2.17 -12.21
CA MET A 95 -22.60 0.99 -11.88
C MET A 95 -22.01 -0.28 -12.50
N LEU A 96 -21.55 -0.21 -13.76
CA LEU A 96 -20.81 -1.30 -14.39
C LEU A 96 -19.54 -1.61 -13.61
N PHE A 97 -18.75 -0.58 -13.29
CA PHE A 97 -17.50 -0.72 -12.56
C PHE A 97 -17.68 -1.37 -11.18
N ASP A 98 -18.62 -0.87 -10.38
CA ASP A 98 -18.93 -1.41 -9.05
C ASP A 98 -19.39 -2.87 -9.14
N LYS A 99 -20.15 -3.21 -10.19
CA LYS A 99 -20.59 -4.58 -10.42
C LYS A 99 -19.41 -5.51 -10.70
N VAL A 100 -18.49 -5.14 -11.59
CA VAL A 100 -17.33 -6.00 -11.92
C VAL A 100 -16.33 -6.07 -10.78
N ARG A 101 -16.12 -4.96 -10.05
CA ARG A 101 -15.29 -4.92 -8.85
C ARG A 101 -15.81 -5.84 -7.75
N SER A 102 -17.13 -5.97 -7.60
CA SER A 102 -17.71 -6.91 -6.62
C SER A 102 -17.40 -8.38 -6.90
N ILE A 103 -16.96 -8.70 -8.12
CA ILE A 103 -16.64 -10.06 -8.58
C ILE A 103 -15.14 -10.33 -8.49
N SER A 104 -14.29 -9.31 -8.74
CA SER A 104 -12.85 -9.45 -8.79
C SER A 104 -12.12 -8.18 -8.35
N ASP A 105 -11.00 -8.37 -7.64
CA ASP A 105 -10.06 -7.30 -7.30
C ASP A 105 -8.86 -7.19 -8.26
N SER A 106 -8.70 -8.14 -9.21
CA SER A 106 -7.65 -8.09 -10.23
C SER A 106 -8.01 -7.14 -11.37
N PHE A 107 -7.08 -6.26 -11.75
CA PHE A 107 -7.22 -5.34 -12.88
C PHE A 107 -7.53 -6.04 -14.20
N SER A 108 -6.88 -7.18 -14.48
CA SER A 108 -7.11 -7.92 -15.73
C SER A 108 -8.52 -8.49 -15.79
N SER A 109 -8.98 -9.12 -14.71
CA SER A 109 -10.31 -9.71 -14.64
C SER A 109 -11.40 -8.64 -14.59
N ILE A 110 -11.16 -7.50 -13.93
CA ILE A 110 -12.09 -6.35 -13.99
C ILE A 110 -12.24 -5.88 -15.44
N TYR A 111 -11.15 -5.76 -16.19
CA TYR A 111 -11.20 -5.39 -17.61
C TYR A 111 -11.97 -6.42 -18.45
N GLU A 112 -11.70 -7.72 -18.28
CA GLU A 112 -12.40 -8.79 -18.99
C GLU A 112 -13.91 -8.74 -18.73
N TYR A 113 -14.34 -8.73 -17.46
CA TYR A 113 -15.77 -8.67 -17.13
C TYR A 113 -16.43 -7.36 -17.57
N ALA A 114 -15.72 -6.23 -17.48
CA ALA A 114 -16.27 -4.96 -17.94
C ALA A 114 -16.47 -4.97 -19.46
N SER A 115 -15.53 -5.56 -20.20
CA SER A 115 -15.61 -5.73 -21.65
C SER A 115 -16.79 -6.62 -22.05
N ASP A 116 -17.05 -7.70 -21.31
CA ASP A 116 -18.19 -8.60 -21.57
C ASP A 116 -19.55 -7.95 -21.27
N LEU A 117 -19.60 -7.00 -20.34
CA LEU A 117 -20.84 -6.40 -19.83
C LEU A 117 -21.10 -4.99 -20.38
N VAL A 118 -20.16 -4.37 -21.09
CA VAL A 118 -20.27 -2.98 -21.57
C VAL A 118 -21.49 -2.79 -22.46
N ASP A 119 -21.81 -3.76 -23.32
CA ASP A 119 -22.94 -3.72 -24.25
C ASP A 119 -24.30 -3.63 -23.53
N LEU A 120 -24.37 -3.98 -22.24
CA LEU A 120 -25.61 -3.87 -21.45
C LEU A 120 -25.92 -2.43 -21.00
N ILE A 121 -24.96 -1.51 -21.13
CA ILE A 121 -25.10 -0.11 -20.71
C ILE A 121 -24.98 0.91 -21.84
N LEU A 122 -24.59 0.48 -23.05
CA LEU A 122 -24.61 1.27 -24.29
C LEU A 122 -26.05 1.45 -24.81
#